data_AF-A0A382SKR0-F1
#
_entry.id   AF-A0A382SKR0-F1
#
_cell.length_a   1.000
_cell.length_b   1.000
_cell.length_c   1.000
_cell.angle_alpha   90.00
_cell.angle_beta   90.00
_cell.angle_gamma   90.00
#
_symmetry.space_group_name_H-M   'P 1'
#
loop_
_entity.id
_entity.type
_entity.pdbx_description
1 polymer ?
#
loop_
_entity_poly.entity_id
_entity_poly.type
_entity_poly.pdbx_seq_one_letter_code
_entity_poly.pdbx_strand_id
1 'polypeptide(L)'
;VQGCTLACKGCWNQQFWPSGGGTEISVDDMMGRIVDTPGIEGITLLGGEPLQQSEAVLQLITGVRDRGLSVFLYSGYEESELDETQLSCVASSDIVVLGRYVEKLRDTSLRWRGSSNQRIRFPTDRYSGLVVEEFREIEVELAPDGRLSVFGYPDDEFMRMVGLQSEGDQQQT
;
A
#
# COMPACT_ATOMS: atom_id res chain seq x y z
N VAL A 1 -2.82 7.43 -3.75
CA VAL A 1 -2.52 8.39 -4.86
C VAL A 1 -2.97 7.83 -6.20
N GLN A 2 -3.10 8.68 -7.22
CA GLN A 2 -3.42 8.30 -8.60
C GLN A 2 -2.23 8.60 -9.53
N GLY A 3 -2.03 7.77 -10.56
CA GLY A 3 -0.95 7.89 -11.54
C GLY A 3 0.22 6.97 -11.22
N CYS A 4 0.66 6.20 -12.22
CA CYS A 4 1.84 5.34 -12.11
C CYS A 4 2.44 5.08 -13.49
N THR A 5 3.58 5.69 -13.78
CA THR A 5 4.27 5.45 -15.07
C THR A 5 5.09 4.16 -15.11
N LEU A 6 5.25 3.46 -13.97
CA LEU A 6 6.01 2.22 -13.90
C LEU A 6 5.31 1.06 -14.63
N ALA A 7 3.98 1.08 -14.67
CA ALA A 7 3.12 0.17 -15.41
C ALA A 7 3.61 -1.30 -15.39
N CYS A 8 3.92 -1.81 -14.19
CA CYS A 8 4.56 -3.12 -14.05
C CYS A 8 3.70 -4.22 -14.68
N LYS A 9 4.30 -5.09 -15.48
CA LYS A 9 3.59 -6.20 -16.12
C LYS A 9 2.93 -7.07 -15.04
N GLY A 10 1.64 -7.37 -15.24
CA GLY A 10 0.86 -8.19 -14.31
C GLY A 10 0.48 -7.48 -13.01
N CYS A 11 0.69 -6.15 -12.91
CA CYS A 11 0.16 -5.37 -11.79
C CYS A 11 -1.37 -5.45 -11.80
N TRP A 12 -1.96 -5.71 -10.63
CA TRP A 12 -3.42 -5.74 -10.46
C TRP A 12 -4.01 -4.32 -10.54
N ASN A 13 -3.28 -3.35 -10.02
CA ASN A 13 -3.73 -1.99 -9.76
C ASN A 13 -3.65 -1.07 -10.99
N GLN A 14 -4.05 -1.58 -12.16
CA GLN A 14 -3.97 -0.87 -13.44
C GLN A 14 -4.89 0.37 -13.47
N GLN A 15 -5.97 0.38 -12.67
CA GLN A 15 -6.83 1.55 -12.54
C GLN A 15 -6.07 2.79 -12.03
N PHE A 16 -4.96 2.61 -11.33
CA PHE A 16 -4.15 3.72 -10.83
C PHE A 16 -3.06 4.18 -11.81
N TRP A 17 -2.90 3.57 -12.99
CA TRP A 17 -1.88 3.99 -13.96
C TRP A 17 -2.14 5.36 -14.59
N PRO A 18 -3.37 5.68 -15.06
CA PRO A 18 -3.62 6.97 -15.70
C PRO A 18 -3.41 8.12 -14.73
N SER A 19 -2.72 9.17 -15.17
CA SER A 19 -2.50 10.39 -14.38
C SER A 19 -3.77 11.25 -14.25
N GLY A 20 -4.69 11.17 -15.21
CA GLY A 20 -5.92 11.97 -15.24
C GLY A 20 -7.12 11.38 -14.47
N GLY A 21 -6.90 10.38 -13.61
CA GLY A 21 -7.95 9.81 -12.77
C GLY A 21 -8.08 10.50 -11.40
N GLY A 22 -8.89 9.92 -10.51
CA GLY A 22 -8.97 10.35 -9.11
C GLY A 22 -9.62 11.72 -8.89
N THR A 23 -9.32 12.33 -7.75
CA THR A 23 -9.81 13.66 -7.37
C THR A 23 -8.66 14.44 -6.76
N GLU A 24 -8.43 15.66 -7.26
CA GLU A 24 -7.45 16.57 -6.68
C GLU A 24 -7.88 16.98 -5.28
N ILE A 25 -6.95 16.92 -4.33
CA ILE A 25 -7.15 17.29 -2.94
C ILE A 25 -5.88 17.97 -2.45
N SER A 26 -6.03 19.05 -1.68
CA SER A 26 -4.88 19.73 -1.08
C SER A 26 -4.31 18.89 0.07
N VAL A 27 -3.03 19.10 0.38
CA VAL A 27 -2.41 18.46 1.55
C VAL A 27 -3.13 18.86 2.84
N ASP A 28 -3.53 20.12 2.96
CA ASP A 28 -4.26 20.64 4.12
C ASP A 28 -5.62 19.95 4.30
N ASP A 29 -6.39 19.80 3.22
CA ASP A 29 -7.68 19.10 3.26
C ASP A 29 -7.51 17.62 3.62
N MET A 30 -6.48 16.96 3.08
CA MET A 30 -6.17 15.58 3.42
C MET A 30 -5.74 15.46 4.89
N MET A 31 -4.91 16.37 5.38
CA MET A 31 -4.50 16.42 6.78
C MET A 31 -5.70 16.62 7.71
N GLY A 32 -6.67 17.47 7.34
CA GLY A 32 -7.92 17.63 8.07
C GLY A 32 -8.65 16.30 8.23
N ARG A 33 -8.81 15.55 7.13
CA ARG A 33 -9.44 14.22 7.16
C ARG A 33 -8.71 13.22 8.05
N ILE A 34 -7.38 13.21 7.99
CA ILE A 34 -6.56 12.32 8.83
C ILE A 34 -6.76 12.65 10.30
N VAL A 35 -6.73 13.93 10.67
CA VAL A 35 -6.94 14.39 12.06
C VAL A 35 -8.34 14.06 12.57
N ASP A 36 -9.34 14.18 11.70
CA ASP A 36 -10.74 13.88 12.03
C ASP A 36 -11.02 12.37 12.13
N THR A 37 -10.06 11.52 11.78
CA THR A 37 -10.21 10.06 11.87
C THR A 37 -9.78 9.57 13.26
N PRO A 38 -10.70 9.18 14.16
CA PRO A 38 -10.36 8.84 15.53
C PRO A 38 -9.65 7.48 15.62
N GLY A 39 -8.61 7.42 16.47
CA GLY A 39 -7.99 6.16 16.89
C GLY A 39 -7.08 5.48 15.86
N ILE A 40 -6.73 6.17 14.77
CA ILE A 40 -5.73 5.64 13.83
C ILE A 40 -4.33 5.66 14.43
N GLU A 41 -3.54 4.64 14.13
CA GLU A 41 -2.12 4.58 14.51
C GLU A 41 -1.25 5.40 13.54
N GLY A 42 -1.67 5.46 12.27
CA GLY A 42 -1.07 6.25 11.22
C GLY A 42 -1.73 6.03 9.88
N ILE A 43 -0.99 6.29 8.81
CA ILE A 43 -1.50 6.19 7.43
C ILE A 43 -0.62 5.29 6.57
N THR A 44 -1.24 4.69 5.56
CA THR A 44 -0.54 3.99 4.48
C THR A 44 -0.66 4.79 3.18
N LEU A 45 0.48 5.09 2.56
CA LEU A 45 0.58 5.77 1.28
C LEU A 45 0.78 4.72 0.17
N LEU A 46 -0.30 4.44 -0.55
CA LEU A 46 -0.38 3.47 -1.64
C LEU A 46 -1.20 4.00 -2.84
N GLY A 47 -1.41 3.14 -3.85
CA GLY A 47 -2.25 3.41 -5.02
C GLY A 47 -1.48 3.21 -6.32
N GLY A 48 -1.28 4.29 -7.07
CA GLY A 48 -0.32 4.35 -8.18
C GLY A 48 1.14 4.33 -7.69
N GLU A 49 1.92 5.34 -8.06
CA GLU A 49 3.28 5.53 -7.52
C GLU A 49 3.32 6.80 -6.63
N PRO A 50 3.28 6.67 -5.29
CA PRO A 50 3.35 7.82 -4.38
C PRO A 50 4.52 8.76 -4.65
N LEU A 51 5.70 8.24 -4.98
CA LEU A 51 6.89 9.06 -5.18
C LEU A 51 6.89 9.86 -6.49
N GLN A 52 5.90 9.66 -7.39
CA GLN A 52 5.65 10.55 -8.53
C GLN A 52 4.93 11.84 -8.14
N GLN A 53 4.47 11.94 -6.88
CA GLN A 53 3.89 13.15 -6.28
C GLN A 53 4.68 13.53 -5.00
N SER A 54 6.01 13.33 -5.02
CA SER A 54 6.88 13.37 -3.85
C SER A 54 6.80 14.66 -3.03
N GLU A 55 6.65 15.84 -3.65
CA GLU A 55 6.53 17.11 -2.93
C GLU A 55 5.30 17.15 -2.00
N ALA A 56 4.11 16.84 -2.53
CA ALA A 56 2.88 16.81 -1.75
C ALA A 56 2.89 15.65 -0.74
N VAL A 57 3.47 14.51 -1.13
CA VAL A 57 3.63 13.35 -0.24
C VAL A 57 4.55 13.69 0.94
N LEU A 58 5.67 14.37 0.72
CA LEU A 58 6.60 14.75 1.79
C LEU A 58 5.96 15.73 2.77
N GLN A 59 5.20 16.70 2.27
CA GLN A 59 4.44 17.63 3.10
C GLN A 59 3.43 16.87 3.98
N LEU A 60 2.71 15.91 3.40
CA LEU A 60 1.76 15.08 4.13
C LEU A 60 2.44 14.21 5.19
N ILE A 61 3.53 13.52 4.84
CA ILE A 61 4.33 12.70 5.77
C ILE A 61 4.81 13.53 6.96
N THR A 62 5.33 14.73 6.70
CA THR A 62 5.80 15.64 7.74
C THR A 62 4.65 16.03 8.68
N GLY A 63 3.50 16.44 8.12
CA GLY A 63 2.34 16.85 8.91
C GLY A 63 1.72 15.73 9.75
N VAL A 64 1.75 14.49 9.24
CA VAL A 64 1.31 13.28 9.95
C VAL A 64 2.26 12.98 11.12
N ARG A 65 3.57 13.03 10.88
CA ARG A 65 4.58 12.76 11.90
C ARG A 65 4.59 13.78 13.03
N ASP A 66 4.38 15.06 12.71
CA ASP A 66 4.26 16.12 13.72
C ASP A 66 3.10 15.87 14.70
N ARG A 67 2.13 15.03 14.32
CA ARG A 67 1.01 14.59 15.16
C ARG A 67 1.24 13.26 15.87
N GLY A 68 2.44 12.67 15.74
CA GLY A 68 2.81 11.40 16.36
C GLY A 68 2.24 10.16 15.67
N LEU A 69 1.63 10.32 14.50
CA LEU A 69 1.09 9.23 13.69
C LEU A 69 2.18 8.57 12.84
N SER A 70 2.01 7.27 12.54
CA SER A 70 2.94 6.53 11.69
C SER A 70 2.70 6.74 10.19
N VAL A 71 3.73 6.44 9.40
CA VAL A 71 3.65 6.41 7.94
C VAL A 71 4.19 5.09 7.40
N PHE A 72 3.36 4.39 6.64
CA PHE A 72 3.76 3.25 5.81
C PHE A 72 3.71 3.67 4.33
N LEU A 73 4.86 3.68 3.65
CA LEU A 73 4.98 4.04 2.24
C LEU A 73 5.22 2.82 1.34
N TYR A 74 4.47 2.75 0.24
CA TYR A 74 4.75 1.86 -0.88
C TYR A 74 5.38 2.62 -2.04
N SER A 75 6.44 2.07 -2.65
CA SER A 75 6.97 2.55 -3.93
C SER A 75 7.51 1.42 -4.78
N GLY A 76 7.27 1.50 -6.08
CA GLY A 76 7.85 0.62 -7.08
C GLY A 76 9.28 1.00 -7.47
N TYR A 77 9.81 2.14 -7.03
CA TYR A 77 11.20 2.50 -7.28
C TYR A 77 12.18 1.68 -6.44
N GLU A 78 13.36 1.42 -7.01
CA GLU A 78 14.54 1.02 -6.27
C GLU A 78 15.21 2.25 -5.64
N GLU A 79 15.89 2.06 -4.51
CA GLU A 79 16.52 3.16 -3.75
C GLU A 79 17.52 3.98 -4.60
N SER A 80 18.19 3.33 -5.56
CA SER A 80 19.13 3.99 -6.48
C SER A 80 18.46 4.88 -7.55
N GLU A 81 17.14 4.81 -7.70
CA GLU A 81 16.38 5.63 -8.65
C GLU A 81 15.83 6.90 -8.01
N LEU A 82 15.93 7.03 -6.69
CA LEU A 82 15.28 8.09 -5.93
C LEU A 82 16.07 9.40 -5.97
N ASP A 83 15.37 10.51 -6.20
CA ASP A 83 15.89 11.85 -6.01
C ASP A 83 15.90 12.28 -4.52
N GLU A 84 16.38 13.48 -4.23
CA GLU A 84 16.50 13.99 -2.86
C GLU A 84 15.15 14.10 -2.12
N THR A 85 14.10 14.57 -2.80
CA THR A 85 12.76 14.70 -2.22
C THR A 85 12.17 13.32 -1.94
N GLN A 86 12.35 12.38 -2.86
CA GLN A 86 11.89 10.99 -2.72
C GLN A 86 12.64 10.24 -1.61
N LEU A 87 13.96 10.41 -1.52
CA LEU A 87 14.76 9.89 -0.41
C LEU A 87 14.29 10.48 0.94
N SER A 88 13.91 11.76 0.95
CA SER A 88 13.34 12.39 2.15
C SER A 88 11.99 11.78 2.54
N CYS A 89 11.14 11.42 1.58
CA CYS A 89 9.89 10.69 1.84
C CYS A 89 10.18 9.33 2.48
N VAL A 90 11.14 8.58 1.93
CA VAL A 90 11.55 7.27 2.44
C VAL A 90 12.13 7.40 3.85
N ALA A 91 13.10 8.27 4.07
CA ALA A 91 13.72 8.49 5.37
C ALA A 91 12.71 8.98 6.43
N SER A 92 11.67 9.68 5.98
CA SER A 92 10.62 10.19 6.86
C SER A 92 9.48 9.18 7.09
N SER A 93 9.48 8.01 6.48
CA SER A 93 8.45 6.98 6.69
C SER A 93 8.92 5.91 7.69
N ASP A 94 8.01 5.32 8.45
CA ASP A 94 8.34 4.33 9.47
C ASP A 94 8.48 2.91 8.90
N ILE A 95 7.67 2.58 7.89
CA ILE A 95 7.79 1.35 7.11
C ILE A 95 7.79 1.73 5.63
N VAL A 96 8.70 1.15 4.85
CA VAL A 96 8.77 1.38 3.40
C VAL A 96 8.89 0.06 2.66
N VAL A 97 8.03 -0.17 1.68
CA VAL A 97 8.19 -1.24 0.69
C VAL A 97 8.72 -0.62 -0.60
N LEU A 98 9.93 -1.04 -1.01
CA LEU A 98 10.58 -0.59 -2.23
C LEU A 98 10.68 -1.70 -3.28
N GLY A 99 10.75 -1.29 -4.55
CA GLY A 99 11.01 -2.16 -5.70
C GLY A 99 9.77 -2.50 -6.52
N ARG A 100 9.97 -2.65 -7.83
CA ARG A 100 8.91 -2.94 -8.79
C ARG A 100 8.27 -4.29 -8.50
N TYR A 101 6.97 -4.38 -8.80
CA TYR A 101 6.32 -5.67 -8.88
C TYR A 101 6.86 -6.47 -10.07
N VAL A 102 7.21 -7.73 -9.82
CA VAL A 102 7.68 -8.68 -10.84
C VAL A 102 6.75 -9.89 -10.85
N GLU A 103 5.94 -10.03 -11.90
CA GLU A 103 4.97 -11.12 -12.08
C GLU A 103 5.56 -12.52 -11.85
N LYS A 104 6.77 -12.77 -12.36
CA LYS A 104 7.46 -14.07 -12.19
C LYS A 104 7.87 -14.38 -10.76
N LEU A 105 7.92 -13.36 -9.90
CA LEU A 105 8.30 -13.45 -8.49
C LEU A 105 7.11 -13.19 -7.57
N ARG A 106 5.88 -13.20 -8.12
CA ARG A 106 4.65 -13.05 -7.34
C ARG A 106 4.57 -14.14 -6.28
N ASP A 107 4.29 -13.73 -5.05
CA ASP A 107 4.16 -14.63 -3.91
C ASP A 107 3.06 -14.12 -2.98
N THR A 108 1.97 -14.88 -2.89
CA THR A 108 0.77 -14.52 -2.10
C THR A 108 0.86 -14.96 -0.64
N SER A 109 1.99 -15.51 -0.22
CA SER A 109 2.29 -15.79 1.19
C SER A 109 3.02 -14.64 1.89
N LEU A 110 3.38 -13.59 1.14
CA LEU A 110 4.03 -12.40 1.68
C LEU A 110 2.99 -11.43 2.26
N ARG A 111 3.25 -10.89 3.46
CA ARG A 111 2.29 -10.06 4.19
C ARG A 111 2.08 -8.68 3.57
N TRP A 112 3.16 -8.04 3.13
CA TRP A 112 3.14 -6.63 2.70
C TRP A 112 3.71 -6.39 1.31
N ARG A 113 4.06 -7.44 0.57
CA ARG A 113 4.71 -7.33 -0.74
C ARG A 113 4.00 -8.22 -1.76
N GLY A 114 3.90 -7.75 -2.99
CA GLY A 114 3.31 -8.52 -4.08
C GLY A 114 4.31 -9.45 -4.77
N SER A 115 5.61 -9.15 -4.69
CA SER A 115 6.67 -9.99 -5.26
C SER A 115 7.91 -10.04 -4.38
N SER A 116 8.60 -11.19 -4.38
CA SER A 116 9.70 -11.50 -3.45
C SER A 116 10.96 -10.65 -3.64
N ASN A 117 11.10 -9.93 -4.76
CA ASN A 117 12.19 -8.98 -4.99
C ASN A 117 12.02 -7.65 -4.24
N GLN A 118 10.79 -7.28 -3.87
CA GLN A 118 10.52 -6.03 -3.16
C GLN A 118 11.15 -6.09 -1.78
N ARG A 119 11.48 -4.95 -1.16
CA ARG A 119 12.19 -4.92 0.14
C ARG A 119 11.41 -4.09 1.16
N ILE A 120 11.22 -4.65 2.35
CA ILE A 120 10.67 -3.92 3.50
C ILE A 120 11.83 -3.24 4.23
N ARG A 121 11.68 -1.98 4.57
CA ARG A 121 12.64 -1.15 5.31
C ARG A 121 11.93 -0.50 6.50
N PHE A 122 12.71 -0.25 7.55
CA PHE A 122 12.28 0.49 8.74
C PHE A 122 13.23 1.68 8.93
N PRO A 123 13.00 2.80 8.24
CA PRO A 123 13.92 3.95 8.28
C PRO A 123 13.94 4.69 9.63
N THR A 124 12.90 4.57 10.44
CA THR A 124 12.80 5.14 11.78
C THR A 124 12.85 4.07 12.85
N ASP A 125 13.08 4.49 14.10
CA ASP A 125 13.09 3.60 15.26
C ASP A 125 11.68 3.28 15.80
N ARG A 126 10.61 3.76 15.17
CA ARG A 126 9.23 3.59 15.68
C ARG A 126 8.86 2.12 15.86
N TYR A 127 9.31 1.28 14.95
CA TYR A 127 9.08 -0.17 14.96
C TYR A 127 10.37 -0.96 15.16
N SER A 128 11.36 -0.42 15.88
CA SER A 128 12.60 -1.14 16.20
C SER A 128 12.28 -2.48 16.88
N GLY A 129 12.80 -3.57 16.32
CA GLY A 129 12.59 -4.92 16.84
C GLY A 129 11.31 -5.60 16.35
N LEU A 130 10.51 -4.97 15.49
CA LEU A 130 9.40 -5.64 14.82
C LEU A 130 9.94 -6.77 13.93
N VAL A 131 9.44 -7.98 14.18
CA VAL A 131 9.69 -9.15 13.33
C VAL A 131 8.50 -9.29 12.39
N VAL A 132 8.75 -9.18 11.09
CA VAL A 132 7.72 -9.42 10.07
C VAL A 132 7.64 -10.92 9.82
N GLU A 133 6.57 -11.53 10.32
CA GLU A 133 6.21 -12.89 9.94
C GLU A 133 5.48 -12.87 8.59
N GLU A 134 5.98 -13.64 7.64
CA GLU A 134 5.33 -13.78 6.33
C GLU A 134 4.20 -14.79 6.45
N PHE A 135 2.99 -14.33 6.15
CA PHE A 135 1.82 -15.17 6.02
C PHE A 135 0.85 -14.56 5.02
N ARG A 136 0.04 -15.43 4.44
CA ARG A 136 -1.10 -15.05 3.63
C ARG A 136 -2.19 -14.49 4.52
N GLU A 137 -2.49 -13.21 4.35
CA GLU A 137 -3.60 -12.54 5.01
C GLU A 137 -4.78 -12.44 4.03
N ILE A 138 -5.98 -12.72 4.53
CA ILE A 138 -7.23 -12.47 3.82
C ILE A 138 -8.17 -11.71 4.74
N GLU A 139 -8.94 -10.80 4.17
CA GLU A 139 -9.98 -10.10 4.89
C GLU A 139 -11.33 -10.62 4.41
N VAL A 140 -12.24 -10.87 5.35
CA VAL A 140 -13.56 -11.42 5.08
C VAL A 140 -14.59 -10.50 5.68
N GLU A 141 -15.41 -9.89 4.84
CA GLU A 141 -16.50 -9.03 5.25
C GLU A 141 -17.83 -9.77 5.08
N LEU A 142 -18.63 -9.81 6.14
CA LEU A 142 -20.00 -10.33 6.10
C LEU A 142 -20.98 -9.18 6.24
N ALA A 143 -21.69 -8.87 5.16
CA ALA A 143 -22.72 -7.86 5.16
C ALA A 143 -23.98 -8.36 5.93
N PRO A 144 -24.81 -7.44 6.47
CA PRO A 144 -26.02 -7.81 7.21
C PRO A 144 -27.05 -8.62 6.42
N ASP A 145 -27.02 -8.55 5.09
CA ASP A 145 -27.87 -9.33 4.18
C ASP A 145 -27.33 -10.74 3.90
N GLY A 146 -26.19 -11.11 4.50
CA GLY A 146 -25.53 -12.39 4.33
C GLY A 146 -24.54 -12.45 3.17
N ARG A 147 -24.30 -11.35 2.45
CA ARG A 147 -23.28 -11.31 1.39
C ARG A 147 -21.87 -11.36 2.00
N LEU A 148 -21.05 -12.27 1.49
CA LEU A 148 -19.64 -12.40 1.85
C LEU A 148 -18.76 -11.70 0.80
N SER A 149 -17.83 -10.87 1.23
CA SER A 149 -16.73 -10.34 0.42
C SER A 149 -15.41 -10.88 0.96
N VAL A 150 -14.53 -11.38 0.09
CA VAL A 150 -13.20 -11.87 0.48
C VAL A 150 -12.16 -11.06 -0.27
N PHE A 151 -11.26 -10.42 0.47
CA PHE A 151 -10.15 -9.64 -0.04
C PHE A 151 -8.82 -10.34 0.25
N GLY A 152 -7.82 -10.13 -0.59
CA GLY A 152 -6.53 -10.82 -0.54
C GLY A 152 -6.48 -12.04 -1.46
N TYR A 153 -5.71 -13.07 -1.06
CA TYR A 153 -5.47 -14.26 -1.88
C TYR A 153 -5.86 -15.55 -1.16
N PRO A 154 -7.16 -15.84 -0.98
CA PRO A 154 -7.60 -17.08 -0.35
C PRO A 154 -7.10 -18.32 -1.13
N ASP A 155 -6.80 -19.41 -0.44
CA ASP A 155 -6.59 -20.70 -1.10
C ASP A 155 -7.93 -21.35 -1.50
N ASP A 156 -7.83 -22.37 -2.35
CA ASP A 156 -9.00 -23.11 -2.81
C ASP A 156 -9.73 -23.82 -1.68
N GLU A 157 -9.05 -24.16 -0.58
CA GLU A 157 -9.69 -24.80 0.58
C GLU A 157 -10.63 -23.82 1.29
N PHE A 158 -10.14 -22.62 1.56
CA PHE A 158 -10.93 -21.54 2.12
C PHE A 158 -12.11 -21.18 1.21
N MET A 159 -11.88 -21.02 -0.09
CA MET A 159 -12.95 -20.71 -1.05
C MET A 159 -14.06 -21.77 -1.04
N ARG A 160 -13.69 -23.06 -1.03
CA ARG A 160 -14.66 -24.16 -0.90
C ARG A 160 -15.41 -24.12 0.42
N MET A 161 -14.74 -23.80 1.53
CA MET A 161 -15.36 -23.72 2.86
C MET A 161 -16.46 -22.66 2.90
N VAL A 162 -16.25 -21.50 2.27
CA VAL A 162 -17.21 -20.40 2.27
C VAL A 162 -18.25 -20.47 1.14
N GLY A 163 -18.25 -21.56 0.36
CA GLY A 163 -19.21 -21.78 -0.72
C GLY A 163 -19.08 -20.81 -1.89
N LEU A 164 -17.96 -20.07 -1.97
CA LEU A 164 -17.64 -19.23 -3.11
C LEU A 164 -16.90 -20.07 -4.15
N GLN A 165 -17.23 -19.92 -5.43
CA GLN A 165 -16.38 -20.49 -6.47
C GLN A 165 -15.04 -19.76 -6.43
N SER A 166 -13.95 -20.48 -6.69
CA SER A 166 -12.65 -19.87 -6.98
C SER A 166 -12.77 -19.11 -8.31
N GLU A 167 -13.34 -17.91 -8.25
CA GLU A 167 -13.33 -17.00 -9.36
C GLU A 167 -11.89 -16.52 -9.52
N GLY A 168 -11.18 -17.11 -10.47
CA GLY A 168 -9.86 -16.64 -10.85
C GLY A 168 -9.90 -15.13 -11.10
N ASP A 169 -9.03 -14.40 -10.41
CA ASP A 169 -8.73 -12.97 -10.60
C ASP A 169 -9.96 -12.02 -10.66
N GLN A 170 -10.99 -12.20 -9.82
CA GLN A 170 -12.03 -11.18 -9.64
C GLN A 170 -11.76 -10.21 -8.47
N GLN A 171 -11.05 -9.14 -8.86
CA GLN A 171 -11.36 -7.70 -8.66
C GLN A 171 -11.84 -7.12 -7.31
N GLN A 172 -11.23 -5.94 -7.03
CA GLN A 172 -11.48 -4.89 -6.03
C GLN A 172 -10.70 -5.09 -4.72
N THR A 173 -9.77 -4.22 -4.32
CA THR A 173 -9.62 -2.75 -4.49
C THR A 173 -8.27 -2.28 -5.00
#